data_AF-A0A4R5KIH5-F1
#
_entry.id   AF-A0A4R5KIH5-F1
#
_cell.length_a   1.000
_cell.length_b   1.000
_cell.length_c   1.000
_cell.angle_alpha   90.00
_cell.angle_beta   90.00
_cell.angle_gamma   90.00
#
_symmetry.space_group_name_H-M   'P 1'
#
loop_
_entity.id
_entity.type
_entity.pdbx_description
1 polymer ?
#
loop_
_entity_poly.entity_id
_entity_poly.type
_entity_poly.pdbx_seq_one_letter_code
_entity_poly.pdbx_strand_id
1 'polypeptide(L)'
;MTLPDIMREEEGMPVDAAGQAKRREMRETRSTRTRRAKTGSGINTAAAKDPVHPAMRIYAAFRSTVMTVGAIVGVASILTFGVSLLFGVRPLVVVSGSMEPTIPVGAVVFTAQTPAGDIKDGTIVTVDRPRNLGLVTHRLIKSVETEPGTYEYTLKGDANSKDDPEPYKVKTAGKYVWHVVGLGYLAEFLQSRNGMIVGIGCGLALFALFIADPDRIASRRSKRNEEADPEGAEHATQQESHGTHS
;
A
#
# COMPACT_ATOMS: atom_id res chain seq x y z
N MET A 1 73.42 -20.87 72.74
CA MET A 1 73.32 -22.27 72.30
C MET A 1 73.30 -22.26 70.78
N THR A 2 74.47 -22.21 70.12
CA THR A 2 75.40 -23.30 69.74
C THR A 2 75.09 -23.84 68.33
N LEU A 3 75.94 -23.37 67.39
CA LEU A 3 76.44 -23.98 66.13
C LEU A 3 76.70 -25.50 66.22
N PRO A 4 77.02 -26.28 65.14
CA PRO A 4 77.81 -25.92 63.93
C PRO A 4 77.22 -26.42 62.57
N ASP A 5 77.57 -25.89 61.40
CA ASP A 5 78.86 -25.91 60.64
C ASP A 5 79.07 -27.18 59.81
N ILE A 6 79.55 -26.97 58.56
CA ILE A 6 80.55 -27.74 57.78
C ILE A 6 80.38 -27.42 56.28
N MET A 7 81.08 -26.36 55.89
CA MET A 7 82.13 -26.30 54.85
C MET A 7 82.18 -27.42 53.77
N ARG A 8 82.25 -27.02 52.50
CA ARG A 8 83.45 -27.27 51.67
C ARG A 8 83.53 -26.36 50.44
N GLU A 9 84.65 -25.64 50.38
CA GLU A 9 85.22 -24.97 49.21
C GLU A 9 85.48 -25.94 48.06
N GLU A 10 85.49 -25.43 46.83
CA GLU A 10 86.58 -25.62 45.87
C GLU A 10 86.47 -24.51 44.81
N GLU A 11 87.58 -23.80 44.61
CA GLU A 11 87.81 -22.70 43.69
C GLU A 11 87.77 -23.13 42.20
N GLY A 12 87.72 -22.14 41.29
CA GLY A 12 88.36 -22.28 39.98
C GLY A 12 87.52 -21.92 38.75
N MET A 13 87.63 -20.67 38.32
CA MET A 13 87.58 -20.26 36.90
C MET A 13 89.05 -20.16 36.39
N PRO A 14 89.39 -20.04 35.08
CA PRO A 14 88.55 -19.75 33.91
C PRO A 14 88.98 -20.44 32.58
N VAL A 15 88.37 -19.97 31.48
CA VAL A 15 88.81 -19.88 30.06
C VAL A 15 89.01 -21.14 29.20
N ASP A 16 88.17 -21.20 28.15
CA ASP A 16 88.46 -21.68 26.77
C ASP A 16 87.09 -21.64 26.02
N ALA A 17 86.72 -20.62 25.23
CA ALA A 17 87.24 -20.16 23.92
C ALA A 17 86.99 -21.08 22.70
N ALA A 18 86.50 -22.32 22.85
CA ALA A 18 86.29 -23.22 21.71
C ALA A 18 84.82 -23.60 21.38
N GLY A 19 83.83 -23.06 22.09
CA GLY A 19 82.41 -23.44 21.89
C GLY A 19 81.60 -22.56 20.92
N GLN A 20 82.11 -21.37 20.56
CA GLN A 20 81.29 -20.33 19.90
C GLN A 20 81.34 -20.34 18.36
N ALA A 21 82.20 -21.15 17.75
CA ALA A 21 82.33 -21.21 16.30
C ALA A 21 81.28 -22.12 15.60
N LYS A 22 80.61 -23.03 16.33
CA LYS A 22 79.73 -24.04 15.71
C LYS A 22 78.23 -23.70 15.71
N ARG A 23 77.84 -22.54 16.27
CA ARG A 23 76.43 -22.10 16.37
C ARG A 23 76.02 -21.02 15.36
N ARG A 24 76.94 -20.53 14.52
CA ARG A 24 76.62 -19.51 13.50
C ARG A 24 76.30 -20.07 12.11
N GLU A 25 76.64 -21.33 11.82
CA GLU A 25 76.38 -21.95 10.51
C GLU A 25 74.97 -22.55 10.35
N MET A 26 74.20 -22.65 11.45
CA MET A 26 72.88 -23.30 11.44
C MET A 26 71.70 -22.30 11.47
N ARG A 27 71.94 -21.01 11.20
CA ARG A 27 70.92 -19.94 11.25
C ARG A 27 70.69 -19.19 9.93
N GLU A 28 71.30 -19.61 8.81
CA GLU A 28 71.13 -18.94 7.50
C GLU A 28 70.44 -19.78 6.41
N THR A 29 70.15 -21.06 6.64
CA THR A 29 69.49 -21.94 5.64
C THR A 29 67.98 -22.15 5.87
N ARG A 30 67.33 -21.29 6.65
CA ARG A 30 65.87 -21.34 6.91
C ARG A 30 65.11 -20.11 6.39
N SER A 31 65.55 -19.53 5.27
CA SER A 31 64.91 -18.36 4.64
C SER A 31 64.36 -18.60 3.23
N THR A 32 64.49 -19.80 2.66
CA THR A 32 64.16 -20.04 1.24
C THR A 32 63.38 -21.33 0.99
N ARG A 33 62.35 -21.65 1.79
CA ARG A 33 61.41 -22.72 1.41
C ARG A 33 60.08 -22.68 2.17
N THR A 34 59.18 -21.77 1.80
CA THR A 34 57.70 -21.98 1.79
C THR A 34 56.96 -20.73 1.27
N ARG A 35 57.35 -20.26 0.08
CA ARG A 35 56.51 -19.36 -0.74
C ARG A 35 55.83 -20.20 -1.84
N ARG A 36 55.07 -21.23 -1.45
CA ARG A 36 54.19 -21.99 -2.36
C ARG A 36 53.21 -22.88 -1.58
N ALA A 37 52.11 -22.27 -1.13
CA ALA A 37 50.86 -22.95 -0.85
C ALA A 37 49.71 -21.94 -1.01
N LYS A 38 49.59 -21.41 -2.23
CA LYS A 38 48.40 -20.68 -2.70
C LYS A 38 47.65 -21.65 -3.60
N THR A 39 46.88 -22.58 -3.02
CA THR A 39 45.78 -23.36 -3.65
C THR A 39 45.15 -24.27 -2.57
N GLY A 40 43.84 -24.12 -2.34
CA GLY A 40 43.03 -24.86 -1.36
C GLY A 40 42.11 -23.88 -0.61
N SER A 41 41.02 -23.41 -1.22
CA SER A 41 39.69 -24.06 -1.24
C SER A 41 39.07 -24.17 0.16
N GLY A 42 37.95 -23.46 0.34
CA GLY A 42 37.19 -23.29 1.59
C GLY A 42 36.87 -21.81 1.78
N ILE A 43 36.11 -21.17 0.90
CA ILE A 43 34.64 -21.13 0.98
C ILE A 43 34.15 -21.18 2.44
N ASN A 44 34.48 -20.17 3.23
CA ASN A 44 33.61 -19.76 4.33
C ASN A 44 32.89 -18.49 3.88
N THR A 45 31.92 -18.75 3.00
CA THR A 45 30.61 -18.13 2.93
C THR A 45 30.52 -16.86 3.77
N ALA A 46 30.78 -15.71 3.13
CA ALA A 46 30.13 -14.47 3.52
C ALA A 46 28.67 -14.83 3.80
N ALA A 47 28.24 -14.68 5.05
CA ALA A 47 26.90 -15.00 5.50
C ALA A 47 25.94 -14.48 4.45
N ALA A 48 25.36 -15.43 3.69
CA ALA A 48 24.42 -15.13 2.63
C ALA A 48 23.22 -14.54 3.36
N LYS A 49 23.18 -13.20 3.41
CA LYS A 49 21.99 -12.41 3.76
C LYS A 49 20.83 -13.11 3.08
N ASP A 50 19.98 -13.76 3.87
CA ASP A 50 18.99 -14.73 3.41
C ASP A 50 18.43 -14.28 2.06
N PRO A 51 18.68 -15.03 0.96
CA PRO A 51 18.18 -14.60 -0.32
C PRO A 51 16.68 -14.80 -0.22
N VAL A 52 15.97 -13.71 0.09
CA VAL A 52 14.53 -13.64 -0.04
C VAL A 52 14.26 -14.15 -1.44
N HIS A 53 13.71 -15.38 -1.54
CA HIS A 53 13.69 -16.15 -2.78
C HIS A 53 13.14 -15.23 -3.88
N PRO A 54 13.67 -15.21 -5.11
CA PRO A 54 13.22 -14.26 -6.14
C PRO A 54 11.69 -14.22 -6.29
N ALA A 55 11.03 -15.37 -6.10
CA ALA A 55 9.58 -15.51 -6.01
C ALA A 55 8.91 -14.68 -4.87
N MET A 56 9.52 -14.62 -3.69
CA MET A 56 9.05 -13.85 -2.54
C MET A 56 9.19 -12.34 -2.75
N ARG A 57 10.22 -11.89 -3.48
CA ARG A 57 10.37 -10.49 -3.91
C ARG A 57 9.31 -10.08 -4.92
N ILE A 58 8.99 -10.96 -5.88
CA ILE A 58 7.92 -10.74 -6.86
C ILE A 58 6.56 -10.68 -6.14
N TYR A 59 6.29 -11.59 -5.21
CA TYR A 59 5.07 -11.56 -4.39
C TYR A 59 4.95 -10.26 -3.58
N ALA A 60 6.04 -9.84 -2.92
CA ALA A 60 6.05 -8.60 -2.14
C ALA A 60 5.74 -7.37 -3.00
N ALA A 61 6.35 -7.26 -4.19
CA ALA A 61 6.11 -6.18 -5.14
C ALA A 61 4.68 -6.20 -5.72
N PHE A 62 4.15 -7.38 -6.04
CA PHE A 62 2.77 -7.52 -6.50
C PHE A 62 1.77 -7.09 -5.42
N ARG A 63 1.92 -7.62 -4.20
CA ARG A 63 1.09 -7.27 -3.03
C ARG A 63 1.13 -5.78 -2.73
N SER A 64 2.32 -5.18 -2.69
CA SER A 64 2.47 -3.75 -2.42
C SER A 64 1.81 -2.91 -3.50
N THR A 65 1.90 -3.32 -4.76
CA THR A 65 1.20 -2.65 -5.87
C THR A 65 -0.31 -2.75 -5.71
N VAL A 66 -0.85 -3.94 -5.46
CA VAL A 66 -2.30 -4.15 -5.25
C VAL A 66 -2.80 -3.32 -4.06
N MET A 67 -2.08 -3.31 -2.94
CA MET A 67 -2.45 -2.54 -1.76
C MET A 67 -2.37 -1.03 -1.99
N THR A 68 -1.35 -0.56 -2.69
CA THR A 68 -1.19 0.87 -3.01
C THR A 68 -2.30 1.33 -3.93
N VAL A 69 -2.61 0.57 -4.99
CA VAL A 69 -3.73 0.86 -5.90
C VAL A 69 -5.05 0.84 -5.13
N GLY A 70 -5.28 -0.17 -4.29
CA GLY A 70 -6.47 -0.26 -3.44
C GLY A 70 -6.61 0.94 -2.49
N ALA A 71 -5.52 1.37 -1.87
CA ALA A 71 -5.49 2.54 -0.99
C ALA A 71 -5.78 3.83 -1.75
N ILE A 72 -5.18 4.03 -2.93
CA ILE A 72 -5.43 5.19 -3.79
C ILE A 72 -6.90 5.24 -4.19
N VAL A 73 -7.47 4.12 -4.64
CA VAL A 73 -8.90 4.02 -5.00
C VAL A 73 -9.79 4.30 -3.79
N GLY A 74 -9.44 3.78 -2.61
CA GLY A 74 -10.16 4.02 -1.37
C GLY A 74 -10.18 5.50 -0.99
N VAL A 75 -9.02 6.16 -1.00
CA VAL A 75 -8.89 7.59 -0.72
C VAL A 75 -9.66 8.42 -1.75
N ALA A 76 -9.52 8.12 -3.05
CA ALA A 76 -10.27 8.81 -4.10
C ALA A 76 -11.79 8.67 -3.92
N SER A 77 -12.27 7.49 -3.51
CA SER A 77 -13.68 7.24 -3.24
C SER A 77 -14.18 8.07 -2.05
N ILE A 78 -13.43 8.11 -0.96
CA ILE A 78 -13.77 8.91 0.24
C ILE A 78 -13.81 10.41 -0.10
N LEU A 79 -12.81 10.91 -0.84
CA LEU A 79 -12.78 12.31 -1.26
C LEU A 79 -13.98 12.65 -2.17
N THR A 80 -14.26 11.80 -3.15
CA THR A 80 -15.40 12.00 -4.06
C THR A 80 -16.73 12.00 -3.31
N PHE A 81 -16.90 11.09 -2.36
CA PHE A 81 -18.09 11.02 -1.51
C PHE A 81 -18.20 12.26 -0.60
N GLY A 82 -17.10 12.68 0.02
CA GLY A 82 -17.06 13.89 0.86
C GLY A 82 -17.40 15.15 0.08
N VAL A 83 -16.82 15.33 -1.11
CA VAL A 83 -17.18 16.41 -2.04
C VAL A 83 -18.65 16.33 -2.41
N SER A 84 -19.16 15.14 -2.77
CA SER A 84 -20.57 15.00 -3.13
C SER A 84 -21.52 15.42 -1.99
N LEU A 85 -21.19 15.10 -0.74
CA LEU A 85 -21.96 15.54 0.42
C LEU A 85 -21.90 17.06 0.63
N LEU A 86 -20.71 17.66 0.52
CA LEU A 86 -20.51 19.10 0.71
C LEU A 86 -21.21 19.94 -0.37
N PHE A 87 -21.18 19.48 -1.62
CA PHE A 87 -21.80 20.18 -2.76
C PHE A 87 -23.25 19.74 -3.02
N GLY A 88 -23.83 18.89 -2.16
CA GLY A 88 -25.19 18.39 -2.33
C GLY A 88 -25.41 17.64 -3.65
N VAL A 89 -24.37 17.00 -4.18
CA VAL A 89 -24.44 16.25 -5.42
C VAL A 89 -25.10 14.90 -5.16
N ARG A 90 -26.18 14.63 -5.89
CA ARG A 90 -26.95 13.39 -5.76
C ARG A 90 -26.75 12.51 -6.99
N PRO A 91 -26.25 11.27 -6.83
CA PRO A 91 -26.26 10.28 -7.88
C PRO A 91 -27.67 9.69 -8.05
N LEU A 92 -28.17 9.61 -9.27
CA LEU A 92 -29.44 8.99 -9.61
C LEU A 92 -29.28 7.99 -10.75
N VAL A 93 -29.88 6.81 -10.64
CA VAL A 93 -29.89 5.82 -11.71
C VAL A 93 -31.01 6.15 -12.69
N VAL A 94 -30.70 6.19 -13.98
CA VAL A 94 -31.66 6.41 -15.05
C VAL A 94 -32.37 5.09 -15.36
N VAL A 95 -33.67 5.05 -15.06
CA VAL A 95 -34.50 3.84 -15.22
C VAL A 95 -35.35 3.85 -16.49
N SER A 96 -35.52 5.02 -17.13
CA SER A 96 -36.36 5.20 -18.32
C SER A 96 -35.60 5.84 -19.47
N GLY A 97 -35.94 5.49 -20.70
CA GLY A 97 -35.32 6.03 -21.93
C GLY A 97 -35.80 7.42 -22.35
N SER A 98 -36.46 8.20 -21.50
CA SER A 98 -37.00 9.52 -21.87
C SER A 98 -35.92 10.55 -22.21
N MET A 99 -34.69 10.34 -21.76
CA MET A 99 -33.54 11.20 -22.02
C MET A 99 -32.62 10.68 -23.13
N GLU A 100 -33.00 9.63 -23.84
CA GLU A 100 -32.22 9.14 -24.98
C GLU A 100 -32.29 10.12 -26.17
N PRO A 101 -31.21 10.28 -26.96
CA PRO A 101 -29.91 9.60 -26.84
C PRO A 101 -28.93 10.27 -25.86
N THR A 102 -29.28 11.40 -25.25
CA THR A 102 -28.36 12.20 -24.42
C THR A 102 -27.89 11.46 -23.17
N ILE A 103 -28.81 10.78 -22.49
CA ILE A 103 -28.54 10.00 -21.28
C ILE A 103 -29.18 8.62 -21.46
N PRO A 104 -28.39 7.56 -21.67
CA PRO A 104 -28.92 6.21 -21.87
C PRO A 104 -29.44 5.60 -20.56
N VAL A 105 -30.34 4.61 -20.70
CA VAL A 105 -30.82 3.81 -19.56
C VAL A 105 -29.66 3.09 -18.86
N GLY A 106 -29.71 2.99 -17.54
CA GLY A 106 -28.66 2.38 -16.71
C GLY A 106 -27.45 3.29 -16.46
N ALA A 107 -27.46 4.53 -16.95
CA ALA A 107 -26.48 5.53 -16.54
C ALA A 107 -26.75 6.03 -15.11
N VAL A 108 -25.70 6.43 -14.40
CA VAL A 108 -25.81 7.21 -13.17
C VAL A 108 -25.59 8.68 -13.52
N VAL A 109 -26.56 9.52 -13.18
CA VAL A 109 -26.52 10.96 -13.37
C VAL A 109 -26.18 11.64 -12.05
N PHE A 110 -25.24 12.57 -12.10
CA PHE A 110 -24.87 13.41 -10.97
C PHE A 110 -25.53 14.78 -11.13
N THR A 111 -26.33 15.16 -10.14
CA THR A 111 -27.04 16.44 -10.11
C THR A 111 -26.63 17.28 -8.92
N ALA A 112 -26.52 18.59 -9.10
CA ALA A 112 -26.21 19.54 -8.03
C ALA A 112 -27.46 20.36 -7.68
N GLN A 113 -27.79 20.46 -6.39
CA GLN A 113 -28.94 21.24 -5.95
C GLN A 113 -28.71 22.73 -6.24
N THR A 114 -29.54 23.32 -7.09
CA THR A 114 -29.39 24.71 -7.55
C THR A 114 -30.71 25.47 -7.35
N PRO A 115 -30.71 26.74 -6.92
CA PRO A 115 -31.89 27.59 -6.90
C PRO A 115 -32.55 27.66 -8.28
N ALA A 116 -33.88 27.59 -8.33
CA ALA A 116 -34.59 27.48 -9.61
C ALA A 116 -34.40 28.71 -10.52
N GLY A 117 -34.18 29.89 -9.96
CA GLY A 117 -33.90 31.11 -10.74
C GLY A 117 -32.54 31.14 -11.43
N ASP A 118 -31.59 30.31 -10.99
CA ASP A 118 -30.23 30.27 -11.55
C ASP A 118 -30.09 29.26 -12.70
N ILE A 119 -31.16 28.50 -12.99
CA ILE A 119 -31.17 27.47 -14.03
C ILE A 119 -31.74 28.06 -15.31
N LYS A 120 -30.97 27.91 -16.40
CA LYS A 120 -31.34 28.43 -17.72
C LYS A 120 -32.15 27.42 -18.52
N ASP A 121 -33.04 27.92 -19.36
CA ASP A 121 -33.74 27.11 -20.35
C ASP A 121 -32.74 26.33 -21.23
N GLY A 122 -33.12 25.11 -21.60
CA GLY A 122 -32.27 24.12 -22.28
C GLY A 122 -31.45 23.22 -21.34
N THR A 123 -31.41 23.51 -20.03
CA THR A 123 -30.65 22.72 -19.04
C THR A 123 -31.41 21.45 -18.66
N ILE A 124 -30.70 20.34 -18.45
CA ILE A 124 -31.29 19.10 -17.91
C ILE A 124 -31.41 19.25 -16.40
N VAL A 125 -32.60 18.98 -15.87
CA VAL A 125 -32.91 19.08 -14.45
C VAL A 125 -33.61 17.84 -13.94
N THR A 126 -33.35 17.52 -12.68
CA THR A 126 -34.09 16.53 -11.92
C THR A 126 -34.99 17.24 -10.91
N VAL A 127 -36.28 16.93 -10.95
CA VAL A 127 -37.30 17.49 -10.05
C VAL A 127 -38.18 16.39 -9.47
N ASP A 128 -38.82 16.68 -8.35
CA ASP A 128 -39.88 15.82 -7.81
C ASP A 128 -41.13 15.93 -8.67
N ARG A 129 -41.70 14.77 -9.03
CA ARG A 129 -42.98 14.74 -9.71
C ARG A 129 -44.10 15.19 -8.77
N PRO A 130 -45.14 15.86 -9.29
CA PRO A 130 -46.35 16.12 -8.52
C PRO A 130 -46.87 14.85 -7.87
N ARG A 131 -47.45 14.99 -6.67
CA ARG A 131 -48.02 13.87 -5.88
C ARG A 131 -47.01 12.82 -5.39
N ASN A 132 -45.74 13.19 -5.24
CA ASN A 132 -44.67 12.31 -4.74
C ASN A 132 -44.48 11.03 -5.57
N LEU A 133 -44.70 11.10 -6.89
CA LEU A 133 -44.52 9.98 -7.82
C LEU A 133 -43.04 9.70 -8.14
N GLY A 134 -42.13 10.06 -7.24
CA GLY A 134 -40.69 9.98 -7.42
C GLY A 134 -40.12 11.12 -8.26
N LEU A 135 -38.88 10.91 -8.73
CA LEU A 135 -38.11 11.91 -9.45
C LEU A 135 -38.31 11.79 -10.96
N VAL A 136 -38.16 12.91 -11.67
CA VAL A 136 -38.11 12.96 -13.13
C VAL A 136 -36.90 13.78 -13.54
N THR A 137 -36.18 13.31 -14.55
CA THR A 137 -35.04 14.02 -15.13
C THR A 137 -35.36 14.35 -16.57
N HIS A 138 -35.58 15.63 -16.88
CA HIS A 138 -35.97 16.12 -18.19
C HIS A 138 -35.30 17.45 -18.52
N ARG A 139 -35.36 17.87 -19.78
CA ARG A 139 -34.83 19.17 -20.22
C ARG A 139 -35.81 20.28 -19.90
N LEU A 140 -35.32 21.33 -19.26
CA LEU A 140 -36.06 22.57 -19.05
C LEU A 140 -36.29 23.26 -20.39
N ILE A 141 -37.55 23.41 -20.78
CA ILE A 141 -37.94 24.13 -22.00
C ILE A 141 -38.25 25.57 -21.70
N LYS A 142 -38.90 25.82 -20.55
CA LYS A 142 -39.30 27.15 -20.13
C LYS A 142 -39.36 27.25 -18.62
N SER A 143 -38.87 28.35 -18.08
CA SER A 143 -38.98 28.73 -16.68
C SER A 143 -39.79 30.02 -16.54
N VAL A 144 -40.76 30.05 -15.61
CA VAL A 144 -41.57 31.23 -15.29
C VAL A 144 -41.63 31.42 -13.78
N GLU A 145 -41.23 32.58 -13.29
CA GLU A 145 -41.40 32.90 -11.87
C GLU A 145 -42.88 33.14 -11.55
N THR A 146 -43.42 32.40 -10.59
CA THR A 146 -44.84 32.49 -10.18
C THR A 146 -45.02 33.20 -8.85
N GLU A 147 -44.04 33.05 -7.95
CA GLU A 147 -43.94 33.73 -6.66
C GLU A 147 -42.45 34.00 -6.37
N PRO A 148 -42.08 34.91 -5.45
CA PRO A 148 -40.69 35.19 -5.13
C PRO A 148 -39.89 33.92 -4.81
N GLY A 149 -38.97 33.55 -5.71
CA GLY A 149 -38.13 32.35 -5.59
C GLY A 149 -38.81 31.01 -5.91
N THR A 150 -40.06 31.02 -6.41
CA THR A 150 -40.78 29.83 -6.88
C THR A 150 -40.98 29.92 -8.39
N TYR A 151 -40.49 28.91 -9.11
CA TYR A 151 -40.57 28.85 -10.56
C TYR A 151 -41.46 27.70 -10.99
N GLU A 152 -42.18 27.92 -12.08
CA GLU A 152 -42.92 26.92 -12.81
C GLU A 152 -42.10 26.50 -14.03
N TYR A 153 -41.73 25.21 -14.07
CA TYR A 153 -40.90 24.61 -15.10
C TYR A 153 -41.74 23.79 -16.07
N THR A 154 -41.64 24.11 -17.36
CA THR A 154 -42.07 23.23 -18.43
C THR A 154 -40.89 22.33 -18.80
N LEU A 155 -41.03 21.03 -18.56
CA LEU A 155 -39.99 20.04 -18.83
C LEU A 155 -40.38 19.17 -20.02
N LYS A 156 -39.37 18.63 -20.71
CA LYS A 156 -39.55 17.68 -21.80
C LYS A 156 -38.40 16.67 -21.84
N GLY A 157 -38.71 15.39 -21.95
CA GLY A 157 -37.72 14.36 -22.23
C GLY A 157 -37.14 14.51 -23.64
N ASP A 158 -35.84 14.28 -23.81
CA ASP A 158 -35.17 14.39 -25.11
C ASP A 158 -35.74 13.43 -26.16
N ALA A 159 -36.20 12.25 -25.74
CA ALA A 159 -36.86 11.26 -26.59
C ALA A 159 -38.35 11.55 -26.82
N ASN A 160 -38.94 12.50 -26.07
CA ASN A 160 -40.38 12.78 -26.12
C ASN A 160 -40.70 13.80 -27.22
N SER A 161 -41.80 13.57 -27.94
CA SER A 161 -42.29 14.48 -28.98
C SER A 161 -43.04 15.69 -28.43
N LYS A 162 -43.60 15.57 -27.23
CA LYS A 162 -44.38 16.59 -26.53
C LYS A 162 -43.78 16.92 -25.18
N ASP A 163 -44.07 18.11 -24.70
CA ASP A 163 -43.74 18.55 -23.34
C ASP A 163 -44.48 17.68 -22.30
N ASP A 164 -43.98 17.69 -21.07
CA ASP A 164 -44.63 16.99 -19.97
C ASP A 164 -46.05 17.54 -19.74
N PRO A 165 -47.03 16.68 -19.36
CA PRO A 165 -48.44 17.08 -19.31
C PRO A 165 -48.76 18.17 -18.29
N GLU A 166 -47.98 18.27 -17.22
CA GLU A 166 -48.17 19.21 -16.14
C GLU A 166 -46.84 19.91 -15.84
N PRO A 167 -46.84 21.24 -15.65
CA PRO A 167 -45.64 21.97 -15.27
C PRO A 167 -45.25 21.70 -13.80
N TYR A 168 -43.98 21.89 -13.48
CA TYR A 168 -43.41 21.57 -12.18
C TYR A 168 -43.12 22.84 -11.38
N LYS A 169 -43.76 22.99 -10.22
CA LYS A 169 -43.49 24.10 -9.31
C LYS A 169 -42.32 23.75 -8.39
N VAL A 170 -41.22 24.49 -8.51
CA VAL A 170 -39.97 24.21 -7.79
C VAL A 170 -39.33 25.50 -7.27
N LYS A 171 -38.74 25.42 -6.07
CA LYS A 171 -37.84 26.45 -5.53
C LYS A 171 -36.38 26.12 -5.82
N THR A 172 -36.07 24.83 -5.88
CA THR A 172 -34.74 24.30 -6.17
C THR A 172 -34.90 23.05 -7.04
N ALA A 173 -33.93 22.79 -7.90
CA ALA A 173 -33.90 21.60 -8.74
C ALA A 173 -32.48 21.04 -8.82
N GLY A 174 -32.37 19.73 -9.07
CA GLY A 174 -31.11 19.07 -9.30
C GLY A 174 -30.62 19.39 -10.70
N LYS A 175 -29.68 20.32 -10.84
CA LYS A 175 -29.07 20.65 -12.14
C LYS A 175 -28.12 19.54 -12.56
N TYR A 176 -28.30 19.01 -13.77
CA TYR A 176 -27.38 18.03 -14.35
C TYR A 176 -25.94 18.57 -14.41
N VAL A 177 -24.99 17.76 -13.97
CA VAL A 177 -23.56 18.07 -14.05
C VAL A 177 -22.87 17.13 -15.04
N TRP A 178 -22.96 15.82 -14.79
CA TRP A 178 -22.34 14.77 -15.63
C TRP A 178 -23.03 13.42 -15.40
N HIS A 179 -22.75 12.43 -16.25
CA HIS A 179 -23.23 11.06 -16.09
C HIS A 179 -22.16 10.02 -16.41
N VAL A 180 -22.35 8.80 -15.90
CA VAL A 180 -21.52 7.63 -16.22
C VAL A 180 -22.41 6.52 -16.74
N VAL A 181 -22.18 6.13 -17.99
CA VAL A 181 -22.90 5.03 -18.63
C VAL A 181 -22.48 3.69 -17.98
N GLY A 182 -23.46 2.84 -17.70
CA GLY A 182 -23.25 1.49 -17.16
C GLY A 182 -22.99 1.42 -15.66
N LEU A 183 -22.77 2.55 -14.98
CA LEU A 183 -22.57 2.57 -13.53
C LEU A 183 -23.83 2.13 -12.76
N GLY A 184 -25.01 2.32 -13.33
CA GLY A 184 -26.27 1.86 -12.73
C GLY A 184 -26.33 0.34 -12.67
N TYR A 185 -25.92 -0.33 -13.76
CA TYR A 185 -25.84 -1.80 -13.79
C TYR A 185 -24.77 -2.33 -12.83
N LEU A 186 -23.64 -1.64 -12.68
CA LEU A 186 -22.63 -2.02 -11.70
C LEU A 186 -23.15 -1.86 -10.26
N ALA A 187 -23.83 -0.76 -9.96
CA ALA A 187 -24.43 -0.53 -8.65
C ALA A 187 -25.49 -1.60 -8.33
N GLU A 188 -26.35 -1.93 -9.29
CA GLU A 188 -27.33 -3.00 -9.18
C GLU A 188 -26.67 -4.38 -8.97
N PHE A 189 -25.60 -4.67 -9.72
CA PHE A 189 -24.83 -5.89 -9.54
C PHE A 189 -24.22 -5.99 -8.14
N LEU A 190 -23.59 -4.91 -7.64
CA LEU A 190 -22.98 -4.88 -6.31
C LEU A 190 -24.00 -5.05 -5.18
N GLN A 191 -25.24 -4.59 -5.39
CA GLN A 191 -26.35 -4.78 -4.45
C GLN A 191 -27.00 -6.17 -4.58
N SER A 192 -26.77 -6.89 -5.68
CA SER A 192 -27.24 -8.26 -5.85
C SER A 192 -26.53 -9.22 -4.90
N ARG A 193 -27.18 -10.35 -4.60
CA ARG A 193 -26.60 -11.41 -3.75
C ARG A 193 -25.24 -11.90 -4.28
N ASN A 194 -25.12 -12.04 -5.60
CA ASN A 194 -23.88 -12.47 -6.25
C ASN A 194 -22.78 -11.41 -6.13
N GLY A 195 -23.12 -10.14 -6.35
CA GLY A 195 -22.17 -9.04 -6.18
C GLY A 195 -21.68 -8.91 -4.74
N MET A 196 -22.57 -9.13 -3.75
CA MET A 196 -22.17 -9.13 -2.34
C MET A 196 -21.20 -10.28 -2.01
N ILE A 197 -21.42 -11.48 -2.54
CA ILE A 197 -20.49 -12.61 -2.38
C ILE A 197 -19.12 -12.27 -2.98
N VAL A 198 -19.10 -11.72 -4.20
CA VAL A 198 -17.85 -11.29 -4.86
C VAL A 198 -17.15 -10.20 -4.05
N GLY A 199 -17.89 -9.20 -3.57
CA GLY A 199 -17.37 -8.10 -2.76
C GLY A 199 -16.74 -8.58 -1.44
N ILE A 200 -17.42 -9.49 -0.73
CA ILE A 200 -16.87 -10.11 0.49
C ILE A 200 -15.62 -10.92 0.16
N GLY A 201 -15.64 -11.71 -0.93
CA GLY A 201 -14.48 -12.47 -1.38
C GLY A 201 -13.27 -11.59 -1.68
N CYS A 202 -13.45 -10.48 -2.39
CA CYS A 202 -12.41 -9.50 -2.64
C CYS A 202 -11.90 -8.86 -1.34
N GLY A 203 -12.79 -8.50 -0.42
CA GLY A 203 -12.42 -7.96 0.89
C GLY A 203 -11.57 -8.93 1.72
N LEU A 204 -11.96 -10.20 1.78
CA LEU A 204 -11.19 -11.26 2.45
C LEU A 204 -9.84 -11.50 1.79
N ALA A 205 -9.77 -11.46 0.45
CA ALA A 205 -8.50 -11.60 -0.27
C ALA A 205 -7.55 -10.43 0.04
N LEU A 206 -8.05 -9.19 0.05
CA LEU A 206 -7.27 -8.02 0.47
C LEU A 206 -6.82 -8.14 1.93
N PHE A 207 -7.71 -8.59 2.82
CA PHE A 207 -7.35 -8.81 4.22
C PHE A 207 -6.27 -9.90 4.39
N ALA A 208 -6.37 -11.00 3.65
CA ALA A 208 -5.35 -12.05 3.64
C ALA A 208 -4.00 -11.52 3.14
N LEU A 209 -3.99 -10.73 2.05
CA LEU A 209 -2.79 -10.05 1.55
C LEU A 209 -2.22 -9.04 2.57
N PHE A 210 -3.05 -8.42 3.40
CA PHE A 210 -2.59 -7.54 4.46
C PHE A 210 -1.92 -8.31 5.62
N ILE A 211 -2.46 -9.49 5.98
CA ILE A 211 -1.90 -10.32 7.06
C ILE A 211 -0.63 -11.06 6.62
N ALA A 212 -0.61 -11.60 5.40
CA ALA A 212 0.49 -12.36 4.83
C ALA A 212 1.68 -11.48 4.42
N ASP A 213 2.05 -10.53 5.27
CA ASP A 213 3.15 -9.62 5.05
C ASP A 213 4.48 -10.35 5.31
N PRO A 214 5.33 -10.58 4.28
CA PRO A 214 6.59 -11.29 4.44
C PRO A 214 7.53 -10.61 5.45
N ASP A 215 7.44 -9.29 5.63
CA ASP A 215 8.25 -8.56 6.63
C ASP A 215 7.77 -8.84 8.06
N ARG A 216 6.46 -9.07 8.26
CA ARG A 216 5.91 -9.53 9.55
C ARG A 216 6.29 -10.98 9.83
N ILE A 217 6.39 -11.82 8.80
CA ILE A 217 6.78 -13.24 8.93
C ILE A 217 8.28 -13.36 9.22
N ALA A 218 9.12 -12.58 8.53
CA ALA A 218 10.56 -12.55 8.73
C ALA A 218 10.95 -12.04 10.14
N SER A 219 10.32 -10.96 10.61
CA SER A 219 10.54 -10.42 11.96
C SER A 219 10.08 -11.35 13.08
N ARG A 220 8.99 -12.12 12.88
CA ARG A 220 8.58 -13.18 13.82
C ARG A 220 9.59 -14.32 13.89
N ARG A 221 10.21 -14.68 12.76
CA ARG A 221 11.23 -15.74 12.70
C ARG A 221 12.53 -15.31 13.37
N SER A 222 12.96 -14.06 13.17
CA SER A 222 14.15 -13.51 13.85
C SER A 222 13.95 -13.49 15.36
N LYS A 223 12.84 -12.94 15.86
CA LYS A 223 12.54 -12.90 17.30
C LYS A 223 12.47 -14.29 17.94
N ARG A 224 11.85 -15.26 17.25
CA ARG A 224 11.76 -16.64 17.73
C ARG A 224 13.13 -17.32 17.78
N ASN A 225 14.04 -17.02 16.85
CA ASN A 225 15.40 -17.56 16.86
C ASN A 225 16.25 -16.92 17.97
N GLU A 226 16.05 -15.63 18.24
CA GLU A 226 16.73 -14.87 19.30
C GLU A 226 16.28 -15.32 20.71
N GLU A 227 15.00 -15.70 20.85
CA GLU A 227 14.43 -16.25 22.10
C GLU A 227 14.75 -17.75 22.30
N ALA A 228 15.05 -18.49 21.21
CA ALA A 228 15.39 -19.92 21.26
C ALA A 228 16.89 -20.18 21.49
N ASP A 229 17.76 -19.20 21.21
CA ASP A 229 19.21 -19.28 21.44
C ASP A 229 19.75 -17.93 21.95
N PRO A 230 19.52 -17.60 23.24
CA PRO A 230 19.99 -16.35 23.84
C PRO A 230 21.53 -16.29 23.95
N GLU A 231 22.22 -17.43 24.03
CA GLU A 231 23.68 -17.50 24.15
C GLU A 231 24.39 -17.18 22.81
N GLY A 232 23.82 -17.59 21.67
CA GLY A 232 24.36 -17.26 20.35
C GLY A 232 24.28 -15.76 19.98
N ALA A 233 23.27 -15.04 20.49
CA ALA A 233 23.07 -13.62 20.23
C ALA A 233 24.05 -12.72 21.02
N GLU A 234 24.41 -13.10 22.25
CA GLU A 234 25.40 -12.40 23.05
C GLU A 234 26.82 -12.53 22.47
N HIS A 235 27.17 -13.71 21.94
CA HIS A 235 28.47 -13.93 21.30
C HIS A 235 28.64 -13.15 19.98
N ALA A 236 27.59 -13.00 19.18
CA ALA A 236 27.63 -12.19 17.96
C ALA A 236 27.81 -10.68 18.25
N THR A 237 27.15 -10.19 19.30
CA THR A 237 27.25 -8.77 19.73
C THR A 237 28.63 -8.44 20.30
N GLN A 238 29.25 -9.36 21.04
CA GLN A 238 30.61 -9.17 21.56
C GLN A 238 31.67 -9.17 20.44
N GLN A 239 31.47 -9.97 19.38
CA GLN A 239 32.42 -10.09 18.28
C GLN A 239 32.42 -8.86 17.33
N GLU A 240 31.30 -8.16 17.18
CA GLU A 240 31.25 -6.85 16.49
C GLU A 240 31.97 -5.74 17.28
N SER A 241 31.90 -5.76 18.61
CA SER A 241 32.54 -4.73 19.46
C SER A 241 34.08 -4.76 19.40
N HIS A 242 34.68 -5.94 19.20
CA HIS A 242 36.14 -6.10 19.17
C HIS A 242 36.78 -5.85 17.80
N GLY A 243 36.00 -5.70 16.73
CA GLY A 243 36.50 -5.47 15.36
C GLY A 243 36.77 -4.00 14.99
N THR A 244 36.37 -3.04 15.84
CA THR A 244 36.41 -1.60 15.51
C THR A 244 37.64 -0.85 16.04
N HIS A 245 38.62 -1.58 16.60
CA HIS A 245 39.90 -1.02 17.03
C HIS A 245 41.07 -1.82 16.45
N SER A 246 41.40 -1.57 15.19
CA SER A 246 42.74 -1.75 14.61
C SER A 246 42.88 -0.90 13.37
#